data_AF-A0A7X4YQQ5-F1
#
_entry.id   AF-A0A7X4YQQ5-F1
#
_cell.length_a   1.000
_cell.length_b   1.000
_cell.length_c   1.000
_cell.angle_alpha   90.00
_cell.angle_beta   90.00
_cell.angle_gamma   90.00
#
_symmetry.space_group_name_H-M   'P 1'
#
loop_
_entity.id
_entity.type
_entity.pdbx_description
1 polymer ?
#
loop_
_entity_poly.entity_id
_entity_poly.type
_entity_poly.pdbx_seq_one_letter_code
_entity_poly.pdbx_strand_id
1 'polypeptide(L)'
;MLAATFIVSLMAFGAPALAGLDEGDVPAQVAVTYDSNGGSLVNPEFVSSPGGKVLFQHTPQRECYSFAGWYYDSALTQAYKASDPIYNSLTLYAKWTASGTTGTCSAAVITSSIGTVSTGGTANETITFGSDIKLAALKAAITPSANATFEIYNADGVTKATTLETGMKIIVTSQTGSSKTTYAITVTSPNVALNRPATADSMCTPSQNAAKAVDDQVSNDSKWCSMSGSRWLQVDLGSVKQVSQFVIRHASEGGQPASYNTKAYNIQISADAKSWSTVVNVNNNTSGVTVDNISDAQARYIRLNVTTPTQTSDAAARIYEFEVYEHQNLALNKPAKADSTCNVSQTAAKAVDGSDTNDSKWCSLSGNRWLQIDLGTVKQVNRFVIKHASEGGETVSYNTKAYNIQVSSDGTAWSTVVKVTGNTASVTVDSIASVSARYIKLNVTTPTQTANQAARIYEFQVFGPSNLAFNKPATVDSTCNAPQTAARAVDGSVINDSKWCSKSSNRWLKIDLGSVKQVNQFVIKHASEGGETAAYNTKAYKILVSTDGTNWTSVVNVTNNTSGISVDKVTVVSARYIKLDVTTPTQTANAAARIYEFEVYGPPN
;
A
#
# COMPACT_ATOMS: atom_id res chain seq x y z
N MET A 1 -31.05 9.88 7.50
CA MET A 1 -31.87 10.43 8.58
C MET A 1 -31.73 11.95 8.52
N LEU A 2 -32.86 12.63 8.33
CA LEU A 2 -33.11 14.09 8.26
C LEU A 2 -32.23 14.98 7.36
N ALA A 3 -32.82 15.37 6.22
CA ALA A 3 -32.51 16.61 5.51
C ALA A 3 -33.11 17.80 6.26
N ALA A 4 -32.30 18.81 6.59
CA ALA A 4 -32.77 20.06 7.18
C ALA A 4 -32.91 21.13 6.09
N THR A 5 -34.16 21.36 5.71
CA THR A 5 -34.62 22.45 4.85
C THR A 5 -34.51 23.78 5.62
N PHE A 6 -33.70 24.72 5.15
CA PHE A 6 -33.69 26.08 5.71
C PHE A 6 -34.91 26.85 5.21
N ILE A 7 -35.83 27.13 6.14
CA ILE A 7 -37.01 27.99 5.93
C ILE A 7 -36.53 29.44 5.99
N VAL A 8 -36.65 30.16 4.87
CA VAL A 8 -36.54 31.62 4.82
C VAL A 8 -37.84 32.18 5.39
N SER A 9 -37.80 32.69 6.63
CA SER A 9 -38.93 33.39 7.23
C SER A 9 -38.95 34.84 6.74
N LEU A 10 -39.87 35.13 5.83
CA LEU A 10 -40.23 36.47 5.38
C LEU A 10 -41.21 37.06 6.41
N MET A 11 -40.73 37.83 7.39
CA MET A 11 -41.61 38.58 8.29
C MET A 11 -42.14 39.82 7.56
N ALA A 12 -43.37 39.73 7.08
CA ALA A 12 -44.18 40.88 6.68
C ALA A 12 -44.72 41.55 7.96
N PHE A 13 -44.26 42.78 8.24
CA PHE A 13 -44.88 43.62 9.27
C PHE A 13 -46.07 44.36 8.67
N GLY A 14 -47.26 44.07 9.21
CA GLY A 14 -48.50 44.78 8.92
C GLY A 14 -48.49 46.20 9.50
N ALA A 15 -49.06 47.13 8.74
CA ALA A 15 -49.29 48.51 9.16
C ALA A 15 -50.42 48.58 10.22
N PRO A 16 -50.34 49.57 11.13
CA PRO A 16 -51.52 50.28 11.60
C PRO A 16 -51.46 51.75 11.18
N ALA A 17 -52.59 52.26 10.70
CA ALA A 17 -52.82 53.66 10.41
C ALA A 17 -53.13 54.45 11.69
N LEU A 18 -52.58 55.66 11.85
CA LEU A 18 -53.30 56.85 12.34
C LEU A 18 -52.52 58.12 11.97
N ALA A 19 -53.27 59.19 11.71
CA ALA A 19 -52.90 60.36 10.90
C ALA A 19 -52.06 61.44 11.60
N GLY A 20 -51.33 62.21 10.77
CA GLY A 20 -51.18 63.66 10.95
C GLY A 20 -49.75 64.20 11.13
N LEU A 21 -49.26 64.86 10.07
CA LEU A 21 -48.33 66.00 10.06
C LEU A 21 -46.87 65.74 10.49
N ASP A 22 -45.98 65.53 9.52
CA ASP A 22 -44.98 66.51 9.07
C ASP A 22 -44.00 65.77 8.13
N GLU A 23 -43.68 66.35 6.96
CA GLU A 23 -42.56 65.88 6.15
C GLU A 23 -41.26 66.31 6.82
N GLY A 24 -40.92 65.60 7.90
CA GLY A 24 -39.57 65.57 8.45
C GLY A 24 -38.86 64.38 7.83
N ASP A 25 -38.12 64.64 6.75
CA ASP A 25 -37.10 63.80 6.12
C ASP A 25 -36.50 62.79 7.13
N VAL A 26 -37.04 61.57 7.22
CA VAL A 26 -36.44 60.51 8.04
C VAL A 26 -35.21 60.12 7.25
N PRO A 27 -33.99 60.48 7.69
CA PRO A 27 -32.81 60.29 6.88
C PRO A 27 -32.72 58.81 6.53
N ALA A 28 -32.62 58.52 5.23
CA ALA A 28 -32.58 57.15 4.71
C ALA A 28 -31.48 56.38 5.45
N GLN A 29 -31.88 55.50 6.36
CA GLN A 29 -30.94 54.72 7.15
C GLN A 29 -30.28 53.70 6.24
N VAL A 30 -28.95 53.71 6.19
CA VAL A 30 -28.18 52.78 5.36
C VAL A 30 -27.68 51.62 6.23
N ALA A 31 -27.84 50.39 5.73
CA ALA A 31 -27.50 49.17 6.44
C ALA A 31 -26.15 48.61 5.98
N VAL A 32 -25.26 48.34 6.92
CA VAL A 32 -24.01 47.60 6.69
C VAL A 32 -24.20 46.18 7.20
N THR A 33 -24.21 45.24 6.28
CA THR A 33 -24.31 43.80 6.57
C THR A 33 -22.93 43.15 6.45
N TYR A 34 -22.77 41.98 7.05
CA TYR A 34 -21.47 41.32 7.16
C TYR A 34 -21.53 39.88 6.66
N ASP A 35 -20.65 39.55 5.71
CA ASP A 35 -20.31 38.18 5.37
C ASP A 35 -18.97 37.83 6.03
N SER A 36 -19.05 37.04 7.11
CA SER A 36 -17.88 36.67 7.90
C SER A 36 -16.94 35.70 7.18
N ASN A 37 -17.28 35.21 5.97
CA ASN A 37 -16.49 34.23 5.21
C ASN A 37 -16.04 33.04 6.09
N GLY A 38 -17.00 32.47 6.82
CA GLY A 38 -16.78 31.32 7.71
C GLY A 38 -16.29 31.66 9.12
N GLY A 39 -16.33 32.94 9.52
CA GLY A 39 -16.18 33.35 10.93
C GLY A 39 -17.53 33.42 11.67
N SER A 40 -17.48 33.80 12.95
CA SER A 40 -18.67 34.01 13.78
C SER A 40 -19.63 35.04 13.17
N LEU A 41 -20.93 34.90 13.45
CA LEU A 41 -21.96 35.84 13.02
C LEU A 41 -21.65 37.25 13.54
N VAL A 42 -21.80 38.25 12.68
CA VAL A 42 -21.73 39.68 13.03
C VAL A 42 -23.08 40.29 12.67
N ASN A 43 -23.74 40.90 13.66
CA ASN A 43 -25.03 41.53 13.44
C ASN A 43 -24.90 42.76 12.53
N PRO A 44 -25.88 43.05 11.66
CA PRO A 44 -25.87 44.26 10.86
C PRO A 44 -25.82 45.54 11.70
N GLU A 45 -25.16 46.56 11.17
CA GLU A 45 -25.11 47.90 11.74
C GLU A 45 -25.84 48.90 10.84
N PHE A 46 -26.40 49.95 11.45
CA PHE A 46 -27.22 50.93 10.76
C PHE A 46 -26.69 52.34 10.98
N VAL A 47 -26.46 53.07 9.89
CA VAL A 47 -25.99 54.46 9.93
C VAL A 47 -27.18 55.39 9.70
N SER A 48 -27.42 56.29 10.67
CA SER A 48 -28.59 57.16 10.70
C SER A 48 -28.65 58.21 9.58
N SER A 49 -27.57 58.43 8.83
CA SER A 49 -27.57 59.31 7.66
C SER A 49 -26.44 58.98 6.67
N PRO A 50 -26.64 59.14 5.34
CA PRO A 50 -25.58 58.96 4.35
C PRO A 50 -24.35 59.83 4.64
N GLY A 51 -23.16 59.24 4.55
CA GLY A 51 -21.88 59.88 4.88
C GLY A 51 -21.38 59.60 6.30
N GLY A 52 -22.17 58.93 7.15
CA GLY A 52 -21.72 58.42 8.44
C GLY A 52 -20.74 57.25 8.29
N LYS A 53 -20.22 56.76 9.43
CA LYS A 53 -19.18 55.72 9.49
C LYS A 53 -19.59 54.61 10.45
N VAL A 54 -19.09 53.40 10.20
CA VAL A 54 -19.28 52.26 11.08
C VAL A 54 -17.99 51.97 11.85
N LEU A 55 -18.11 51.87 13.19
CA LEU A 55 -17.05 51.45 14.09
C LEU A 55 -17.34 50.01 14.53
N PHE A 56 -16.53 49.07 14.08
CA PHE A 56 -16.72 47.65 14.37
C PHE A 56 -16.67 47.37 15.88
N GLN A 57 -17.82 47.07 16.47
CA GLN A 57 -17.91 46.73 17.89
C GLN A 57 -17.44 45.29 18.17
N HIS A 58 -17.52 44.42 17.17
CA HIS A 58 -17.12 43.02 17.29
C HIS A 58 -16.25 42.60 16.10
N THR A 59 -15.02 42.17 16.40
CA THR A 59 -14.19 41.47 15.42
C THR A 59 -14.69 40.03 15.34
N PRO A 60 -15.08 39.51 14.17
CA PRO A 60 -15.49 38.12 14.05
C PRO A 60 -14.34 37.22 14.49
N GLN A 61 -14.68 36.03 14.97
CA GLN A 61 -13.70 35.00 15.31
C GLN A 61 -13.83 33.82 14.35
N ARG A 62 -12.69 33.28 13.94
CA ARG A 62 -12.61 32.06 13.15
C ARG A 62 -11.49 31.20 13.70
N GLU A 63 -11.82 29.99 14.13
CA GLU A 63 -10.84 29.05 14.67
C GLU A 63 -9.69 28.86 13.67
N CYS A 64 -8.44 28.91 14.14
CA CYS A 64 -7.20 28.81 13.34
C CYS A 64 -6.86 30.01 12.44
N TYR A 65 -7.62 31.10 12.46
CA TYR A 65 -7.39 32.26 11.62
C TYR A 65 -7.44 33.57 12.40
N SER A 66 -6.54 34.49 12.06
CA SER A 66 -6.59 35.88 12.51
C SER A 66 -7.38 36.73 11.52
N PHE A 67 -8.27 37.57 12.05
CA PHE A 67 -9.02 38.52 11.24
C PHE A 67 -8.07 39.58 10.65
N ALA A 68 -8.06 39.69 9.32
CA ALA A 68 -7.16 40.57 8.57
C ALA A 68 -7.84 41.87 8.09
N GLY A 69 -9.15 42.01 8.31
CA GLY A 69 -9.92 43.20 7.95
C GLY A 69 -11.16 42.90 7.10
N TRP A 70 -11.99 43.92 6.93
CA TRP A 70 -13.19 43.90 6.09
C TRP A 70 -12.87 44.41 4.68
N TYR A 71 -13.61 43.92 3.69
CA TYR A 71 -13.44 44.25 2.26
C TYR A 71 -14.79 44.56 1.63
N TYR A 72 -14.81 45.44 0.63
CA TYR A 72 -16.04 45.82 -0.08
C TYR A 72 -16.55 44.73 -1.05
N ASP A 73 -15.67 43.82 -1.47
CA ASP A 73 -15.96 42.80 -2.48
C ASP A 73 -15.65 41.39 -1.95
N SER A 74 -16.42 40.41 -2.43
CA SER A 74 -16.23 39.00 -2.07
C SER A 74 -14.92 38.39 -2.61
N ALA A 75 -14.28 39.02 -3.59
CA ALA A 75 -12.95 38.63 -4.07
C ALA A 75 -11.81 39.17 -3.17
N LEU A 76 -12.13 39.95 -2.13
CA LEU A 76 -11.21 40.48 -1.13
C LEU A 76 -10.08 41.33 -1.72
N THR A 77 -10.42 42.13 -2.73
CA THR A 77 -9.46 42.98 -3.47
C THR A 77 -9.43 44.42 -2.99
N GLN A 78 -10.55 44.94 -2.47
CA GLN A 78 -10.70 46.30 -2.00
C GLN A 78 -10.95 46.34 -0.48
N ALA A 79 -9.90 46.67 0.28
CA ALA A 79 -9.99 46.75 1.74
C ALA A 79 -10.87 47.94 2.18
N TYR A 80 -11.77 47.67 3.12
CA TYR A 80 -12.56 48.68 3.81
C TYR A 80 -11.74 49.31 4.94
N LYS A 81 -11.83 50.64 5.09
CA LYS A 81 -11.25 51.35 6.24
C LYS A 81 -12.39 51.92 7.08
N ALA A 82 -12.28 51.82 8.41
CA ALA A 82 -13.27 52.41 9.33
C ALA A 82 -13.45 53.94 9.18
N SER A 83 -12.52 54.61 8.47
CA SER A 83 -12.61 56.01 8.09
C SER A 83 -13.56 56.28 6.91
N ASP A 84 -13.96 55.26 6.16
CA ASP A 84 -14.66 55.41 4.89
C ASP A 84 -16.15 55.76 5.13
N PRO A 85 -16.69 56.79 4.45
CA PRO A 85 -18.09 57.16 4.59
C PRO A 85 -19.02 56.14 3.90
N ILE A 86 -20.14 55.83 4.53
CA ILE A 86 -21.18 54.94 4.00
C ILE A 86 -22.30 55.78 3.40
N TYR A 87 -22.47 55.72 2.08
CA TYR A 87 -23.53 56.43 1.37
C TYR A 87 -24.71 55.54 0.99
N ASN A 88 -24.50 54.23 0.86
CA ASN A 88 -25.51 53.25 0.47
C ASN A 88 -25.35 51.98 1.31
N SER A 89 -26.43 51.22 1.48
CA SER A 89 -26.37 49.91 2.11
C SER A 89 -25.41 48.98 1.36
N LEU A 90 -24.58 48.24 2.08
CA LEU A 90 -23.57 47.35 1.50
C LEU A 90 -23.32 46.12 2.38
N THR A 91 -22.60 45.16 1.82
CA THR A 91 -22.09 43.99 2.55
C THR A 91 -20.58 44.05 2.60
N LEU A 92 -20.01 43.91 3.80
CA LEU A 92 -18.57 43.79 4.00
C LEU A 92 -18.17 42.32 4.15
N TYR A 93 -17.05 41.96 3.53
CA TYR A 93 -16.52 40.60 3.47
C TYR A 93 -15.26 40.48 4.33
N ALA A 94 -15.25 39.52 5.27
CA ALA A 94 -14.11 39.31 6.14
C ALA A 94 -12.94 38.66 5.38
N LYS A 95 -11.72 39.15 5.60
CA LYS A 95 -10.48 38.46 5.21
C LYS A 95 -9.81 37.85 6.43
N TRP A 96 -9.20 36.69 6.21
CA TRP A 96 -8.57 35.88 7.23
C TRP A 96 -7.12 35.57 6.86
N THR A 97 -6.23 35.55 7.85
CA THR A 97 -4.86 35.06 7.72
C THR A 97 -4.69 33.85 8.63
N ALA A 98 -4.09 32.76 8.17
CA ALA A 98 -3.86 31.59 9.00
C ALA A 98 -3.03 31.97 10.25
N SER A 99 -3.54 31.64 11.43
CA SER A 99 -2.83 31.84 12.70
C SER A 99 -2.16 30.52 13.06
N GLY A 100 -0.85 30.40 12.84
CA GLY A 100 -0.11 29.22 13.27
C GLY A 100 0.18 29.34 14.76
N THR A 101 -0.42 28.48 15.61
CA THR A 101 0.16 27.92 16.87
C THR A 101 -0.88 27.27 17.80
N THR A 102 -1.84 26.49 17.30
CA THR A 102 -2.42 25.41 18.13
C THR A 102 -2.15 24.09 17.43
N GLY A 103 -1.83 23.05 18.22
CA GLY A 103 -1.49 21.72 17.68
C GLY A 103 -2.62 21.11 16.83
N THR A 104 -3.86 21.54 17.05
CA THR A 104 -5.04 21.10 16.28
C THR A 104 -5.11 21.72 14.88
N CYS A 105 -4.75 22.99 14.72
CA CYS A 105 -4.86 23.74 13.45
C CYS A 105 -3.76 23.42 12.42
N SER A 106 -2.67 22.81 12.89
CA SER A 106 -1.51 22.40 12.09
C SER A 106 -1.40 20.88 11.93
N ALA A 107 -2.33 20.12 12.52
CA ALA A 107 -2.38 18.68 12.33
C ALA A 107 -2.80 18.35 10.88
N ALA A 108 -1.97 17.58 10.20
CA ALA A 108 -2.23 17.03 8.87
C ALA A 108 -2.05 15.52 8.91
N VAL A 109 -2.79 14.83 9.79
CA VAL A 109 -2.68 13.38 9.98
C VAL A 109 -4.00 12.68 9.66
N ILE A 110 -3.96 11.38 9.44
CA ILE A 110 -5.16 10.55 9.25
C ILE A 110 -5.20 9.40 10.26
N THR A 111 -6.40 8.97 10.57
CA THR A 111 -6.68 7.60 11.02
C THR A 111 -7.46 6.87 9.94
N SER A 112 -7.53 5.55 10.03
CA SER A 112 -8.32 4.73 9.12
C SER A 112 -9.02 3.63 9.89
N SER A 113 -10.28 3.35 9.55
CA SER A 113 -11.00 2.17 10.05
C SER A 113 -10.64 0.89 9.29
N ILE A 114 -9.89 1.00 8.19
CA ILE A 114 -9.35 -0.13 7.43
C ILE A 114 -7.84 0.02 7.25
N GLY A 115 -7.10 -1.09 7.37
CA GLY A 115 -5.66 -1.07 7.23
C GLY A 115 -4.93 -0.39 8.39
N THR A 116 -3.60 -0.37 8.31
CA THR A 116 -2.72 0.15 9.35
C THR A 116 -2.06 1.44 8.87
N VAL A 117 -2.25 2.53 9.62
CA VAL A 117 -1.60 3.83 9.39
C VAL A 117 -0.37 3.91 10.27
N SER A 118 0.78 4.29 9.71
CA SER A 118 1.96 4.58 10.53
C SER A 118 1.70 5.79 11.42
N THR A 119 2.33 5.79 12.59
CA THR A 119 2.21 6.87 13.57
C THR A 119 3.56 7.59 13.69
N GLY A 120 3.57 8.91 13.47
CA GLY A 120 4.82 9.68 13.59
C GLY A 120 4.78 11.10 13.03
N GLY A 121 3.89 11.40 12.08
CA GLY A 121 3.85 12.71 11.43
C GLY A 121 5.15 13.07 10.69
N THR A 122 5.90 12.05 10.28
CA THR A 122 7.18 12.15 9.56
C THR A 122 6.95 12.36 8.05
N ALA A 123 8.03 12.60 7.29
CA ALA A 123 7.93 12.73 5.83
C ALA A 123 7.57 11.43 5.09
N ASN A 124 7.59 10.28 5.78
CA ASN A 124 7.55 8.93 5.19
C ASN A 124 6.45 8.07 5.79
N GLU A 125 5.29 8.66 6.08
CA GLU A 125 4.16 7.91 6.59
C GLU A 125 3.64 6.90 5.55
N THR A 126 3.01 5.83 6.02
CA THR A 126 2.45 4.77 5.19
C THR A 126 1.04 4.40 5.65
N ILE A 127 0.23 3.92 4.72
CA ILE A 127 -0.99 3.18 5.04
C ILE A 127 -0.96 1.83 4.31
N THR A 128 -1.23 0.75 5.02
CA THR A 128 -1.18 -0.62 4.48
C THR A 128 -2.54 -1.30 4.58
N PHE A 129 -3.03 -1.92 3.50
CA PHE A 129 -4.29 -2.66 3.48
C PHE A 129 -4.30 -3.77 2.42
N GLY A 130 -5.28 -4.67 2.50
CA GLY A 130 -5.45 -5.80 1.58
C GLY A 130 -5.89 -5.39 0.17
N SER A 131 -5.47 -6.15 -0.84
CA SER A 131 -5.74 -5.89 -2.26
C SER A 131 -7.21 -6.03 -2.67
N ASP A 132 -8.05 -6.53 -1.77
CA ASP A 132 -9.50 -6.59 -1.89
C ASP A 132 -10.16 -5.20 -1.66
N ILE A 133 -9.46 -4.28 -1.01
CA ILE A 133 -9.96 -2.92 -0.76
C ILE A 133 -9.93 -2.09 -2.05
N LYS A 134 -11.07 -1.48 -2.37
CA LYS A 134 -11.22 -0.56 -3.50
C LYS A 134 -10.99 0.89 -3.06
N LEU A 135 -10.59 1.76 -4.00
CA LEU A 135 -10.34 3.19 -3.76
C LEU A 135 -11.49 3.88 -3.00
N ALA A 136 -12.75 3.60 -3.36
CA ALA A 136 -13.91 4.19 -2.72
C ALA A 136 -14.06 3.77 -1.24
N ALA A 137 -13.78 2.51 -0.92
CA ALA A 137 -13.82 2.00 0.45
C ALA A 137 -12.73 2.65 1.30
N LEU A 138 -11.51 2.79 0.75
CA LEU A 138 -10.42 3.51 1.41
C LEU A 138 -10.78 4.97 1.68
N LYS A 139 -11.31 5.70 0.69
CA LYS A 139 -11.73 7.09 0.88
C LYS A 139 -12.79 7.23 1.98
N ALA A 140 -13.70 6.26 2.11
CA ALA A 140 -14.73 6.27 3.16
C ALA A 140 -14.19 5.91 4.56
N ALA A 141 -13.10 5.14 4.64
CA ALA A 141 -12.52 4.69 5.89
C ALA A 141 -11.53 5.68 6.51
N ILE A 142 -10.96 6.60 5.71
CA ILE A 142 -10.01 7.62 6.16
C ILE A 142 -10.75 8.71 6.93
N THR A 143 -10.26 9.00 8.13
CA THR A 143 -10.67 10.17 8.92
C THR A 143 -9.46 11.10 9.09
N PRO A 144 -9.43 12.27 8.43
CA PRO A 144 -8.36 13.25 8.65
C PRO A 144 -8.51 13.92 10.02
N SER A 145 -7.44 14.55 10.50
CA SER A 145 -7.47 15.46 11.65
C SER A 145 -8.54 16.55 11.46
N ALA A 146 -9.06 17.08 12.57
CA ALA A 146 -10.16 18.03 12.55
C ALA A 146 -9.93 19.17 11.53
N ASN A 147 -10.91 19.37 10.64
CA ASN A 147 -10.92 20.37 9.56
C ASN A 147 -9.77 20.27 8.54
N ALA A 148 -8.93 19.23 8.60
CA ALA A 148 -7.97 18.92 7.55
C ALA A 148 -8.69 18.27 6.35
N THR A 149 -8.09 18.39 5.18
CA THR A 149 -8.58 17.77 3.94
C THR A 149 -7.56 16.75 3.45
N PHE A 150 -8.00 15.78 2.67
CA PHE A 150 -7.09 14.86 2.00
C PHE A 150 -7.55 14.57 0.58
N GLU A 151 -6.61 14.17 -0.27
CA GLU A 151 -6.89 13.59 -1.58
C GLU A 151 -5.90 12.45 -1.85
N ILE A 152 -6.32 11.49 -2.69
CA ILE A 152 -5.51 10.35 -3.09
C ILE A 152 -5.00 10.58 -4.51
N TYR A 153 -3.68 10.43 -4.67
CA TYR A 153 -2.93 10.68 -5.89
C TYR A 153 -2.21 9.42 -6.34
N ASN A 154 -1.88 9.37 -7.63
CA ASN A 154 -0.91 8.44 -8.17
C ASN A 154 0.46 8.66 -7.50
N ALA A 155 1.43 7.79 -7.79
CA ALA A 155 2.78 7.88 -7.23
C ALA A 155 3.49 9.22 -7.50
N ASP A 156 3.07 9.94 -8.55
CA ASP A 156 3.55 11.29 -8.89
C ASP A 156 3.19 12.35 -7.82
N GLY A 157 2.16 12.11 -6.99
CA GLY A 157 1.66 13.08 -6.01
C GLY A 157 0.90 14.27 -6.61
N VAL A 158 0.52 14.21 -7.89
CA VAL A 158 -0.11 15.32 -8.63
C VAL A 158 -1.40 14.86 -9.31
N THR A 159 -1.39 13.70 -9.96
CA THR A 159 -2.55 13.17 -10.68
C THR A 159 -3.48 12.45 -9.70
N LYS A 160 -4.76 12.81 -9.65
CA LYS A 160 -5.72 12.13 -8.77
C LYS A 160 -5.85 10.66 -9.13
N ALA A 161 -5.83 9.79 -8.12
CA ALA A 161 -5.95 8.36 -8.29
C ALA A 161 -7.37 7.98 -8.75
N THR A 162 -7.45 7.07 -9.73
CA THR A 162 -8.69 6.43 -10.17
C THR A 162 -8.73 4.93 -9.81
N THR A 163 -7.56 4.35 -9.52
CA THR A 163 -7.36 2.99 -9.00
C THR A 163 -6.64 3.07 -7.65
N LEU A 164 -6.31 1.92 -7.06
CA LEU A 164 -5.59 1.85 -5.81
C LEU A 164 -4.43 0.86 -5.94
N GLU A 165 -3.20 1.34 -5.76
CA GLU A 165 -1.99 0.55 -5.93
C GLU A 165 -0.89 0.96 -4.93
N THR A 166 0.03 0.04 -4.64
CA THR A 166 1.24 0.35 -3.87
C THR A 166 2.04 1.46 -4.54
N GLY A 167 2.51 2.42 -3.75
CA GLY A 167 3.27 3.59 -4.19
C GLY A 167 2.43 4.83 -4.47
N MET A 168 1.09 4.70 -4.52
CA MET A 168 0.18 5.86 -4.54
C MET A 168 0.30 6.68 -3.25
N LYS A 169 -0.22 7.92 -3.26
CA LYS A 169 -0.02 8.87 -2.17
C LYS A 169 -1.34 9.41 -1.65
N ILE A 170 -1.52 9.43 -0.34
CA ILE A 170 -2.54 10.26 0.31
C ILE A 170 -1.85 11.52 0.79
N ILE A 171 -2.30 12.68 0.30
CA ILE A 171 -1.77 13.96 0.76
C ILE A 171 -2.83 14.60 1.65
N VAL A 172 -2.49 14.75 2.93
CA VAL A 172 -3.32 15.40 3.94
C VAL A 172 -2.83 16.83 4.10
N THR A 173 -3.75 17.79 4.02
CA THR A 173 -3.47 19.22 4.17
C THR A 173 -4.20 19.72 5.41
N SER A 174 -3.48 20.33 6.34
CA SER A 174 -4.09 20.89 7.56
C SER A 174 -5.13 21.96 7.22
N GLN A 175 -6.00 22.27 8.19
CA GLN A 175 -7.06 23.28 8.04
C GLN A 175 -6.55 24.62 7.51
N THR A 176 -5.32 25.00 7.87
CA THR A 176 -4.68 26.26 7.48
C THR A 176 -3.84 26.17 6.21
N GLY A 177 -3.62 24.96 5.68
CA GLY A 177 -2.68 24.69 4.59
C GLY A 177 -1.20 24.84 4.97
N SER A 178 -0.90 25.12 6.25
CA SER A 178 0.46 25.37 6.74
C SER A 178 1.34 24.11 6.77
N SER A 179 0.72 22.94 6.81
CA SER A 179 1.40 21.65 6.85
C SER A 179 0.73 20.66 5.90
N LYS A 180 1.57 19.81 5.31
CA LYS A 180 1.14 18.69 4.48
C LYS A 180 1.89 17.43 4.91
N THR A 181 1.16 16.35 5.08
CA THR A 181 1.74 15.03 5.32
C THR A 181 1.38 14.13 4.15
N THR A 182 2.37 13.39 3.66
CA THR A 182 2.19 12.44 2.57
C THR A 182 2.30 11.03 3.13
N TYR A 183 1.26 10.22 2.91
CA TYR A 183 1.25 8.81 3.23
C TYR A 183 1.43 8.00 1.95
N ALA A 184 2.46 7.17 1.89
CA ALA A 184 2.61 6.18 0.83
C ALA A 184 1.63 5.02 1.07
N ILE A 185 0.89 4.66 0.04
CA ILE A 185 -0.03 3.53 0.06
C ILE A 185 0.74 2.25 -0.19
N THR A 186 0.47 1.23 0.61
CA THR A 186 0.94 -0.14 0.41
C THR A 186 -0.25 -1.08 0.33
N VAL A 187 -0.38 -1.76 -0.80
CA VAL A 187 -1.39 -2.78 -1.03
C VAL A 187 -0.74 -4.16 -0.87
N THR A 188 -1.20 -4.93 0.10
CA THR A 188 -0.72 -6.30 0.37
C THR A 188 -1.76 -7.32 -0.09
N SER A 189 -1.35 -8.58 -0.28
CA SER A 189 -2.33 -9.66 -0.39
C SER A 189 -3.22 -9.68 0.88
N PRO A 190 -4.50 -10.06 0.79
CA PRO A 190 -5.34 -10.21 1.97
C PRO A 190 -4.87 -11.38 2.85
N ASN A 191 -5.07 -11.29 4.16
CA ASN A 191 -4.88 -12.41 5.09
C ASN A 191 -5.99 -13.45 4.84
N VAL A 192 -5.66 -14.56 4.18
CA VAL A 192 -6.63 -15.60 3.85
C VAL A 192 -6.98 -16.53 5.00
N ALA A 193 -6.27 -16.44 6.13
CA ALA A 193 -6.61 -17.11 7.38
C ALA A 193 -7.65 -16.36 8.21
N LEU A 194 -7.88 -15.07 7.94
CA LEU A 194 -8.81 -14.24 8.72
C LEU A 194 -10.20 -14.88 8.82
N ASN A 195 -10.66 -15.09 10.06
CA ASN A 195 -11.93 -15.72 10.43
C ASN A 195 -12.14 -17.14 9.85
N ARG A 196 -11.07 -17.81 9.44
CA ARG A 196 -11.16 -19.20 8.96
C ARG A 196 -11.34 -20.18 10.11
N PRO A 197 -11.98 -21.34 9.86
CA PRO A 197 -12.02 -22.41 10.84
C PRO A 197 -10.61 -22.81 11.30
N ALA A 198 -10.37 -22.69 12.60
CA ALA A 198 -9.11 -23.07 13.24
C ALA A 198 -9.35 -24.11 14.33
N THR A 199 -8.45 -25.08 14.42
CA THR A 199 -8.42 -26.10 15.48
C THR A 199 -7.04 -26.14 16.11
N ALA A 200 -6.95 -26.62 17.35
CA ALA A 200 -5.69 -26.74 18.05
C ALA A 200 -5.68 -28.00 18.92
N ASP A 201 -4.50 -28.35 19.40
CA ASP A 201 -4.29 -29.49 20.28
C ASP A 201 -4.98 -29.32 21.64
N SER A 202 -4.92 -28.12 22.21
CA SER A 202 -5.55 -27.76 23.48
C SER A 202 -5.76 -26.24 23.57
N MET A 203 -6.43 -25.81 24.64
CA MET A 203 -6.60 -24.40 25.01
C MET A 203 -6.38 -24.20 26.51
N CYS A 204 -5.74 -23.11 26.92
CA CYS A 204 -5.52 -22.79 28.34
C CYS A 204 -6.84 -22.42 29.05
N THR A 205 -7.72 -21.67 28.37
CA THR A 205 -9.08 -21.33 28.81
C THR A 205 -10.02 -21.31 27.60
N PRO A 206 -11.35 -21.41 27.78
CA PRO A 206 -12.30 -21.32 26.67
C PRO A 206 -12.20 -20.03 25.83
N SER A 207 -11.77 -18.92 26.45
CA SER A 207 -11.57 -17.64 25.76
C SER A 207 -10.25 -17.55 24.99
N GLN A 208 -9.34 -18.53 25.13
CA GLN A 208 -8.02 -18.57 24.50
C GLN A 208 -7.90 -19.75 23.51
N ASN A 209 -8.93 -19.93 22.69
CA ASN A 209 -9.07 -21.03 21.74
C ASN A 209 -8.43 -20.71 20.37
N ALA A 210 -8.40 -21.69 19.46
CA ALA A 210 -7.75 -21.59 18.15
C ALA A 210 -8.27 -20.44 17.26
N ALA A 211 -9.55 -20.07 17.36
CA ALA A 211 -10.14 -18.99 16.57
C ALA A 211 -9.56 -17.62 16.92
N LYS A 212 -8.97 -17.49 18.12
CA LYS A 212 -8.32 -16.27 18.60
C LYS A 212 -6.95 -15.99 18.02
N ALA A 213 -6.43 -16.88 17.20
CA ALA A 213 -5.19 -16.65 16.45
C ALA A 213 -5.47 -16.27 15.00
N VAL A 214 -6.72 -16.01 14.62
CA VAL A 214 -7.11 -15.67 13.24
C VAL A 214 -8.24 -14.63 13.22
N ASP A 215 -8.40 -13.82 14.27
CA ASP A 215 -9.50 -12.85 14.40
C ASP A 215 -9.09 -11.39 14.19
N ASP A 216 -7.83 -11.17 13.78
CA ASP A 216 -7.17 -9.87 13.59
C ASP A 216 -7.19 -9.02 14.87
N GLN A 217 -7.09 -9.66 16.04
CA GLN A 217 -7.12 -8.99 17.34
C GLN A 217 -5.92 -9.37 18.20
N VAL A 218 -5.03 -8.42 18.45
CA VAL A 218 -3.93 -8.59 19.43
C VAL A 218 -4.27 -8.04 20.82
N SER A 219 -5.39 -7.33 20.95
CA SER A 219 -5.80 -6.69 22.20
C SER A 219 -6.70 -7.59 23.06
N ASN A 220 -7.00 -7.15 24.29
CA ASN A 220 -7.94 -7.82 25.19
C ASN A 220 -7.67 -9.31 25.41
N ASP A 221 -6.40 -9.70 25.42
CA ASP A 221 -5.95 -11.07 25.64
C ASP A 221 -6.45 -12.09 24.58
N SER A 222 -6.80 -11.62 23.38
CA SER A 222 -7.23 -12.45 22.24
C SER A 222 -6.05 -13.24 21.68
N LYS A 223 -5.89 -14.49 22.11
CA LYS A 223 -4.82 -15.38 21.66
C LYS A 223 -5.24 -16.84 21.73
N TRP A 224 -4.64 -17.68 20.89
CA TRP A 224 -4.57 -19.11 21.19
C TRP A 224 -3.49 -19.36 22.25
N CYS A 225 -3.83 -20.17 23.26
CA CYS A 225 -2.90 -20.59 24.31
C CYS A 225 -2.92 -22.11 24.50
N SER A 226 -1.77 -22.77 24.59
CA SER A 226 -1.69 -24.22 24.83
C SER A 226 -0.54 -24.57 25.79
N MET A 227 -0.85 -25.32 26.85
CA MET A 227 0.13 -25.88 27.81
C MET A 227 0.48 -27.34 27.52
N SER A 228 -0.14 -27.94 26.51
CA SER A 228 0.08 -29.34 26.13
C SER A 228 1.53 -29.58 25.66
N GLY A 229 1.97 -30.84 25.63
CA GLY A 229 3.28 -31.20 25.08
C GLY A 229 3.37 -31.04 23.56
N SER A 230 2.25 -31.14 22.83
CA SER A 230 2.22 -31.15 21.35
C SER A 230 2.20 -29.74 20.74
N ARG A 231 1.44 -28.81 21.33
CA ARG A 231 1.31 -27.39 20.97
C ARG A 231 1.18 -27.13 19.48
N TRP A 232 0.09 -27.60 18.87
CA TRP A 232 -0.19 -27.31 17.46
C TRP A 232 -1.50 -26.52 17.28
N LEU A 233 -1.49 -25.65 16.27
CA LEU A 233 -2.62 -24.88 15.76
C LEU A 233 -2.76 -25.15 14.26
N GLN A 234 -3.97 -25.37 13.76
CA GLN A 234 -4.26 -25.64 12.36
C GLN A 234 -5.38 -24.73 11.86
N VAL A 235 -5.23 -24.21 10.65
CA VAL A 235 -6.22 -23.38 9.95
C VAL A 235 -6.65 -24.08 8.66
N ASP A 236 -7.97 -24.15 8.39
CA ASP A 236 -8.53 -24.55 7.09
C ASP A 236 -8.91 -23.32 6.26
N LEU A 237 -8.17 -23.06 5.18
CA LEU A 237 -8.40 -21.95 4.27
C LEU A 237 -9.67 -22.11 3.41
N GLY A 238 -10.39 -23.23 3.53
CA GLY A 238 -11.64 -23.54 2.83
C GLY A 238 -11.47 -24.07 1.41
N SER A 239 -10.41 -23.66 0.72
CA SER A 239 -9.99 -24.17 -0.59
C SER A 239 -8.47 -24.16 -0.72
N VAL A 240 -7.93 -24.82 -1.74
CA VAL A 240 -6.50 -24.77 -2.04
C VAL A 240 -6.14 -23.36 -2.54
N LYS A 241 -5.17 -22.74 -1.88
CA LYS A 241 -4.65 -21.39 -2.13
C LYS A 241 -3.17 -21.43 -2.53
N GLN A 242 -2.70 -20.37 -3.19
CA GLN A 242 -1.27 -20.20 -3.51
C GLN A 242 -0.59 -19.39 -2.40
N VAL A 243 -0.11 -20.07 -1.36
CA VAL A 243 0.44 -19.45 -0.15
C VAL A 243 1.90 -19.05 -0.38
N SER A 244 2.29 -17.88 0.13
CA SER A 244 3.65 -17.33 -0.02
C SER A 244 4.25 -16.72 1.24
N GLN A 245 3.44 -16.41 2.25
CA GLN A 245 3.93 -15.78 3.47
C GLN A 245 3.05 -16.17 4.67
N PHE A 246 3.72 -16.31 5.82
CA PHE A 246 3.09 -16.41 7.12
C PHE A 246 3.54 -15.24 7.99
N VAL A 247 2.63 -14.70 8.80
CA VAL A 247 2.98 -13.74 9.86
C VAL A 247 2.46 -14.27 11.18
N ILE A 248 3.32 -14.29 12.19
CA ILE A 248 2.93 -14.67 13.55
C ILE A 248 3.13 -13.47 14.46
N ARG A 249 2.10 -13.14 15.23
CA ARG A 249 2.18 -12.20 16.35
C ARG A 249 2.27 -12.98 17.65
N HIS A 250 3.42 -12.86 18.29
CA HIS A 250 3.75 -13.54 19.52
C HIS A 250 3.26 -12.77 20.75
N ALA A 251 3.56 -13.31 21.93
CA ALA A 251 3.10 -12.84 23.22
C ALA A 251 3.26 -11.32 23.43
N SER A 252 4.39 -10.73 23.03
CA SER A 252 4.65 -9.31 23.25
C SER A 252 3.76 -8.37 22.45
N GLU A 253 3.24 -8.82 21.31
CA GLU A 253 2.31 -8.01 20.50
C GLU A 253 0.97 -7.81 21.20
N GLY A 254 0.61 -8.74 22.09
CA GLY A 254 -0.52 -8.59 22.99
C GLY A 254 -0.22 -7.97 24.34
N GLY A 255 0.94 -7.31 24.47
CA GLY A 255 1.35 -6.60 25.69
C GLY A 255 1.99 -7.47 26.77
N GLN A 256 2.33 -8.74 26.48
CA GLN A 256 3.03 -9.61 27.43
C GLN A 256 4.55 -9.40 27.39
N PRO A 257 5.31 -9.87 28.39
CA PRO A 257 6.77 -9.79 28.35
C PRO A 257 7.36 -10.50 27.12
N ALA A 258 8.37 -9.88 26.47
CA ALA A 258 9.05 -10.47 25.32
C ALA A 258 9.72 -11.82 25.60
N SER A 259 10.00 -12.14 26.87
CA SER A 259 10.45 -13.47 27.30
C SER A 259 9.45 -14.59 27.01
N TYR A 260 8.17 -14.25 26.76
CA TYR A 260 7.11 -15.20 26.38
C TYR A 260 6.93 -15.34 24.87
N ASN A 261 7.73 -14.64 24.06
CA ASN A 261 7.70 -14.83 22.62
C ASN A 261 8.13 -16.25 22.26
N THR A 262 7.46 -16.84 21.28
CA THR A 262 7.70 -18.21 20.83
C THR A 262 9.13 -18.36 20.34
N LYS A 263 9.90 -19.23 20.99
CA LYS A 263 11.33 -19.39 20.72
C LYS A 263 11.59 -20.25 19.48
N ALA A 264 10.84 -21.33 19.31
CA ALA A 264 11.01 -22.23 18.19
C ALA A 264 9.68 -22.81 17.73
N TYR A 265 9.52 -22.91 16.42
CA TYR A 265 8.33 -23.44 15.77
C TYR A 265 8.63 -23.88 14.34
N ASN A 266 7.74 -24.69 13.78
CA ASN A 266 7.70 -24.98 12.35
C ASN A 266 6.28 -24.78 11.80
N ILE A 267 6.19 -24.48 10.51
CA ILE A 267 4.92 -24.36 9.79
C ILE A 267 4.89 -25.44 8.71
N GLN A 268 3.80 -26.18 8.69
CA GLN A 268 3.51 -27.21 7.72
C GLN A 268 2.28 -26.84 6.89
N ILE A 269 2.27 -27.30 5.64
CA ILE A 269 1.16 -27.10 4.73
C ILE A 269 0.67 -28.42 4.16
N SER A 270 -0.61 -28.45 3.76
CA SER A 270 -1.25 -29.60 3.14
C SER A 270 -2.41 -29.18 2.25
N ALA A 271 -2.62 -29.89 1.14
CA ALA A 271 -3.81 -29.72 0.31
C ALA A 271 -5.01 -30.57 0.80
N ASP A 272 -4.75 -31.65 1.55
CA ASP A 272 -5.71 -32.71 1.87
C ASP A 272 -5.83 -33.04 3.38
N ALA A 273 -5.08 -32.32 4.22
CA ALA A 273 -4.92 -32.54 5.67
C ALA A 273 -4.28 -33.88 6.06
N LYS A 274 -3.76 -34.65 5.09
CA LYS A 274 -3.15 -35.98 5.30
C LYS A 274 -1.65 -35.94 5.00
N SER A 275 -1.29 -35.36 3.86
CA SER A 275 0.09 -35.24 3.40
C SER A 275 0.61 -33.85 3.78
N TRP A 276 1.61 -33.80 4.66
CA TRP A 276 2.14 -32.57 5.22
C TRP A 276 3.59 -32.35 4.78
N SER A 277 3.92 -31.13 4.35
CA SER A 277 5.28 -30.69 4.10
C SER A 277 5.63 -29.54 5.04
N THR A 278 6.86 -29.55 5.58
CA THR A 278 7.35 -28.45 6.42
C THR A 278 7.98 -27.39 5.52
N VAL A 279 7.48 -26.15 5.60
CA VAL A 279 7.93 -25.03 4.75
C VAL A 279 8.62 -23.91 5.53
N VAL A 280 8.47 -23.90 6.85
CA VAL A 280 9.17 -22.96 7.75
C VAL A 280 9.70 -23.74 8.94
N ASN A 281 10.94 -23.44 9.36
CA ASN A 281 11.54 -23.99 10.57
C ASN A 281 12.38 -22.91 11.27
N VAL A 282 11.85 -22.35 12.35
CA VAL A 282 12.44 -21.22 13.08
C VAL A 282 12.94 -21.68 14.45
N ASN A 283 14.14 -21.22 14.81
CA ASN A 283 14.78 -21.50 16.08
C ASN A 283 15.35 -20.20 16.68
N ASN A 284 15.30 -20.10 18.01
CA ASN A 284 15.80 -18.96 18.78
C ASN A 284 15.20 -17.61 18.38
N ASN A 285 13.92 -17.59 17.99
CA ASN A 285 13.19 -16.35 17.79
C ASN A 285 13.04 -15.61 19.12
N THR A 286 13.23 -14.29 19.11
CA THR A 286 12.96 -13.39 20.24
C THR A 286 11.98 -12.28 19.89
N SER A 287 11.64 -12.14 18.61
CA SER A 287 10.81 -11.04 18.10
C SER A 287 9.34 -11.21 18.47
N GLY A 288 8.65 -10.09 18.66
CA GLY A 288 7.21 -10.05 18.84
C GLY A 288 6.44 -10.39 17.57
N VAL A 289 6.99 -10.07 16.40
CA VAL A 289 6.45 -10.46 15.10
C VAL A 289 7.50 -11.24 14.32
N THR A 290 7.08 -12.34 13.70
CA THR A 290 7.87 -13.03 12.67
C THR A 290 7.13 -13.02 11.35
N VAL A 291 7.85 -12.65 10.29
CA VAL A 291 7.35 -12.69 8.91
C VAL A 291 8.14 -13.78 8.19
N ASP A 292 7.48 -14.82 7.71
CA ASP A 292 8.09 -15.97 7.06
C ASP A 292 7.65 -16.09 5.61
N ASN A 293 8.45 -15.50 4.71
CA ASN A 293 8.30 -15.66 3.27
C ASN A 293 8.75 -17.07 2.83
N ILE A 294 7.90 -17.79 2.10
CA ILE A 294 8.22 -19.09 1.51
C ILE A 294 8.22 -18.97 -0.01
N SER A 295 8.80 -19.96 -0.70
CA SER A 295 8.52 -20.11 -2.13
C SER A 295 7.09 -20.58 -2.32
N ASP A 296 6.47 -20.21 -3.45
CA ASP A 296 5.08 -20.52 -3.77
C ASP A 296 4.72 -21.97 -3.48
N ALA A 297 3.62 -22.17 -2.74
CA ALA A 297 3.13 -23.49 -2.43
C ALA A 297 1.60 -23.55 -2.39
N GLN A 298 1.04 -24.63 -2.93
CA GLN A 298 -0.38 -24.90 -2.88
C GLN A 298 -0.76 -25.51 -1.53
N ALA A 299 -1.69 -24.88 -0.82
CA ALA A 299 -2.14 -25.35 0.48
C ALA A 299 -3.61 -25.00 0.74
N ARG A 300 -4.33 -25.91 1.39
CA ARG A 300 -5.63 -25.61 2.01
C ARG A 300 -5.52 -25.59 3.53
N TYR A 301 -4.68 -26.44 4.10
CA TYR A 301 -4.52 -26.57 5.54
C TYR A 301 -3.12 -26.10 5.94
N ILE A 302 -3.06 -25.24 6.94
CA ILE A 302 -1.81 -24.70 7.48
C ILE A 302 -1.71 -25.13 8.94
N ARG A 303 -0.57 -25.69 9.36
CA ARG A 303 -0.34 -26.13 10.74
C ARG A 303 0.91 -25.49 11.31
N LEU A 304 0.75 -24.76 12.41
CA LEU A 304 1.83 -24.24 13.24
C LEU A 304 2.10 -25.24 14.36
N ASN A 305 3.35 -25.69 14.49
CA ASN A 305 3.81 -26.55 15.58
C ASN A 305 4.83 -25.79 16.44
N VAL A 306 4.48 -25.51 17.70
CA VAL A 306 5.35 -24.79 18.63
C VAL A 306 6.25 -25.78 19.37
N THR A 307 7.53 -25.81 18.99
CA THR A 307 8.52 -26.76 19.54
C THR A 307 9.18 -26.23 20.81
N THR A 308 9.31 -24.90 20.97
CA THR A 308 9.75 -24.27 22.22
C THR A 308 8.96 -22.98 22.47
N PRO A 309 8.06 -22.97 23.47
CA PRO A 309 7.02 -21.95 23.58
C PRO A 309 7.51 -20.59 24.07
N THR A 310 8.59 -20.54 24.86
CA THR A 310 9.08 -19.29 25.45
C THR A 310 10.61 -19.26 25.55
N GLN A 311 11.16 -18.13 25.97
CA GLN A 311 12.58 -17.97 26.30
C GLN A 311 12.94 -18.50 27.69
N THR A 312 11.94 -18.94 28.47
CA THR A 312 12.08 -19.32 29.88
C THR A 312 11.60 -20.77 30.08
N SER A 313 11.41 -21.18 31.33
CA SER A 313 10.80 -22.46 31.68
C SER A 313 9.26 -22.47 31.55
N ASP A 314 8.64 -21.33 31.19
CA ASP A 314 7.19 -21.27 30.96
C ASP A 314 6.82 -22.15 29.75
N ALA A 315 5.88 -23.07 29.97
CA ALA A 315 5.52 -24.11 29.03
C ALA A 315 4.35 -23.76 28.11
N ALA A 316 3.79 -22.54 28.18
CA ALA A 316 2.59 -22.16 27.44
C ALA A 316 2.95 -21.52 26.10
N ALA A 317 2.50 -22.14 25.00
CA ALA A 317 2.45 -21.47 23.71
C ALA A 317 1.38 -20.38 23.74
N ARG A 318 1.69 -19.22 23.15
CA ARG A 318 0.80 -18.05 23.08
C ARG A 318 0.95 -17.41 21.71
N ILE A 319 -0.09 -17.48 20.89
CA ILE A 319 -0.13 -16.92 19.54
C ILE A 319 -1.32 -15.98 19.46
N TYR A 320 -1.04 -14.68 19.32
CA TYR A 320 -2.07 -13.65 19.21
C TYR A 320 -2.63 -13.60 17.79
N GLU A 321 -1.78 -13.76 16.77
CA GLU A 321 -2.24 -13.89 15.38
C GLU A 321 -1.37 -14.85 14.59
N PHE A 322 -2.02 -15.58 13.69
CA PHE A 322 -1.42 -16.47 12.70
C PHE A 322 -2.03 -16.18 11.33
N GLU A 323 -1.38 -15.26 10.64
CA GLU A 323 -1.82 -14.71 9.37
C GLU A 323 -1.20 -15.51 8.21
N VAL A 324 -1.98 -15.73 7.16
CA VAL A 324 -1.55 -16.47 5.96
C VAL A 324 -1.83 -15.62 4.73
N TYR A 325 -0.84 -15.44 3.87
CA TYR A 325 -0.94 -14.57 2.70
C TYR A 325 -0.69 -15.33 1.39
N GLU A 326 -1.55 -15.07 0.41
CA GLU A 326 -1.35 -15.59 -0.95
C GLU A 326 -0.27 -14.81 -1.69
N HIS A 327 0.33 -15.45 -2.71
CA HIS A 327 1.28 -14.77 -3.57
C HIS A 327 0.63 -13.59 -4.28
N GLN A 328 1.29 -12.43 -4.25
CA GLN A 328 0.77 -11.23 -4.87
C GLN A 328 0.67 -11.40 -6.39
N ASN A 329 -0.53 -11.21 -6.95
CA ASN A 329 -0.71 -11.03 -8.39
C ASN A 329 -0.21 -9.64 -8.77
N LEU A 330 0.95 -9.57 -9.44
CA LEU A 330 1.61 -8.34 -9.86
C LEU A 330 0.80 -7.56 -10.90
N ALA A 331 -0.10 -8.23 -11.62
CA ALA A 331 -0.97 -7.61 -12.63
C ALA A 331 -2.26 -7.04 -12.05
N LEU A 332 -2.66 -7.40 -10.82
CA LEU A 332 -3.94 -6.99 -10.26
C LEU A 332 -4.10 -5.45 -10.28
N ASN A 333 -5.19 -4.99 -10.90
CA ASN A 333 -5.57 -3.60 -11.14
C ASN A 333 -4.55 -2.77 -11.93
N LYS A 334 -3.54 -3.40 -12.55
CA LYS A 334 -2.51 -2.68 -13.30
C LYS A 334 -3.05 -2.08 -14.59
N PRO A 335 -2.45 -0.96 -15.06
CA PRO A 335 -2.77 -0.41 -16.36
C PRO A 335 -2.63 -1.46 -17.47
N ALA A 336 -3.72 -1.73 -18.17
CA ALA A 336 -3.77 -2.67 -19.27
C ALA A 336 -4.29 -1.99 -20.54
N LYS A 337 -3.72 -2.36 -21.69
CA LYS A 337 -4.15 -1.94 -23.03
C LYS A 337 -4.32 -3.19 -23.89
N ALA A 338 -5.18 -3.10 -24.90
CA ALA A 338 -5.36 -4.19 -25.86
C ALA A 338 -5.53 -3.62 -27.26
N ASP A 339 -5.49 -4.51 -28.25
CA ASP A 339 -5.73 -4.14 -29.65
C ASP A 339 -7.13 -3.56 -29.88
N SER A 340 -8.15 -4.15 -29.23
CA SER A 340 -9.54 -3.78 -29.36
C SER A 340 -10.36 -4.35 -28.19
N THR A 341 -11.63 -3.95 -28.15
CA THR A 341 -12.63 -4.50 -27.24
C THR A 341 -13.88 -4.92 -28.02
N CYS A 342 -14.53 -6.02 -27.66
CA CYS A 342 -15.80 -6.44 -28.27
C CYS A 342 -16.95 -5.48 -27.91
N ASN A 343 -16.92 -4.87 -26.72
CA ASN A 343 -17.85 -3.81 -26.30
C ASN A 343 -17.24 -2.95 -25.17
N VAL A 344 -17.94 -1.90 -24.73
CA VAL A 344 -17.41 -0.95 -23.74
C VAL A 344 -17.19 -1.52 -22.34
N SER A 345 -17.81 -2.65 -21.97
CA SER A 345 -17.64 -3.28 -20.66
C SER A 345 -16.58 -4.38 -20.62
N GLN A 346 -16.05 -4.80 -21.78
CA GLN A 346 -15.10 -5.93 -21.92
C GLN A 346 -13.65 -5.47 -22.22
N THR A 347 -13.21 -4.41 -21.52
CA THR A 347 -11.92 -3.74 -21.76
C THR A 347 -10.73 -4.56 -21.27
N ALA A 348 -9.51 -4.16 -21.64
CA ALA A 348 -8.28 -4.81 -21.17
C ALA A 348 -8.15 -4.84 -19.63
N ALA A 349 -8.69 -3.84 -18.94
CA ALA A 349 -8.68 -3.77 -17.49
C ALA A 349 -9.45 -4.93 -16.83
N LYS A 350 -10.40 -5.53 -17.56
CA LYS A 350 -11.18 -6.67 -17.08
C LYS A 350 -10.41 -7.97 -16.97
N ALA A 351 -9.31 -8.11 -17.70
CA ALA A 351 -8.44 -9.27 -17.56
C ALA A 351 -7.50 -9.17 -16.36
N VAL A 352 -7.57 -8.11 -15.56
CA VAL A 352 -6.66 -7.88 -14.44
C VAL A 352 -7.37 -7.32 -13.21
N ASP A 353 -8.70 -7.42 -13.13
CA ASP A 353 -9.48 -6.82 -12.03
C ASP A 353 -9.76 -7.80 -10.88
N GLY A 354 -9.24 -9.02 -10.97
CA GLY A 354 -9.38 -10.08 -9.99
C GLY A 354 -10.76 -10.74 -10.01
N SER A 355 -11.56 -10.51 -11.06
CA SER A 355 -12.92 -11.04 -11.18
C SER A 355 -13.05 -11.92 -12.41
N ASP A 356 -13.51 -13.15 -12.21
CA ASP A 356 -13.89 -14.10 -13.27
C ASP A 356 -15.42 -14.30 -13.34
N THR A 357 -16.20 -13.48 -12.63
CA THR A 357 -17.66 -13.58 -12.58
C THR A 357 -18.32 -12.41 -13.31
N ASN A 358 -19.64 -12.49 -13.52
CA ASN A 358 -20.45 -11.38 -14.08
C ASN A 358 -19.91 -10.83 -15.41
N ASP A 359 -19.43 -11.71 -16.29
CA ASP A 359 -18.87 -11.35 -17.59
C ASP A 359 -17.65 -10.41 -17.55
N SER A 360 -16.90 -10.41 -16.44
CA SER A 360 -15.66 -9.63 -16.31
C SER A 360 -14.54 -10.26 -17.15
N LYS A 361 -14.45 -9.88 -18.42
CA LYS A 361 -13.42 -10.36 -19.34
C LYS A 361 -12.93 -9.28 -20.29
N TRP A 362 -11.67 -9.39 -20.72
CA TRP A 362 -11.24 -8.76 -21.96
C TRP A 362 -11.72 -9.60 -23.15
N CYS A 363 -12.28 -8.94 -24.17
CA CYS A 363 -12.68 -9.58 -25.41
C CYS A 363 -12.15 -8.83 -26.64
N SER A 364 -11.65 -9.54 -27.65
CA SER A 364 -11.24 -8.94 -28.94
C SER A 364 -11.65 -9.81 -30.14
N LEU A 365 -12.19 -9.15 -31.17
CA LEU A 365 -12.53 -9.74 -32.48
C LEU A 365 -11.49 -9.44 -33.57
N SER A 366 -10.43 -8.68 -33.26
CA SER A 366 -9.40 -8.31 -34.23
C SER A 366 -8.68 -9.52 -34.85
N GLY A 367 -8.17 -9.38 -36.06
CA GLY A 367 -7.28 -10.39 -36.66
C GLY A 367 -5.95 -10.54 -35.91
N ASN A 368 -5.49 -9.48 -35.22
CA ASN A 368 -4.27 -9.45 -34.42
C ASN A 368 -4.61 -9.10 -32.97
N ARG A 369 -4.79 -10.13 -32.14
CA ARG A 369 -5.35 -10.02 -30.78
C ARG A 369 -4.23 -9.98 -29.77
N TRP A 370 -4.13 -8.89 -29.02
CA TRP A 370 -3.13 -8.75 -27.96
C TRP A 370 -3.66 -7.95 -26.78
N LEU A 371 -3.16 -8.30 -25.59
CA LEU A 371 -3.36 -7.57 -24.35
C LEU A 371 -1.99 -7.33 -23.70
N GLN A 372 -1.74 -6.11 -23.26
CA GLN A 372 -0.50 -5.66 -22.64
C GLN A 372 -0.77 -5.07 -21.27
N ILE A 373 0.02 -5.47 -20.28
CA ILE A 373 0.00 -5.00 -18.90
C ILE A 373 1.28 -4.20 -18.63
N ASP A 374 1.18 -3.05 -17.97
CA ASP A 374 2.32 -2.32 -17.38
C ASP A 374 2.33 -2.52 -15.85
N LEU A 375 3.33 -3.23 -15.33
CA LEU A 375 3.49 -3.50 -13.90
C LEU A 375 3.89 -2.23 -13.10
N GLY A 376 4.21 -1.13 -13.79
CA GLY A 376 4.60 0.17 -13.25
C GLY A 376 6.12 0.31 -13.07
N THR A 377 6.78 -0.73 -12.57
CA THR A 377 8.23 -0.81 -12.40
C THR A 377 8.75 -2.15 -12.89
N VAL A 378 10.07 -2.26 -13.10
CA VAL A 378 10.70 -3.56 -13.41
C VAL A 378 10.62 -4.45 -12.18
N LYS A 379 10.08 -5.66 -12.36
CA LYS A 379 9.94 -6.71 -11.35
C LYS A 379 10.53 -8.03 -11.86
N GLN A 380 10.89 -8.93 -10.95
CA GLN A 380 11.11 -10.32 -11.34
C GLN A 380 9.76 -11.00 -11.59
N VAL A 381 9.65 -11.72 -12.71
CA VAL A 381 8.46 -12.47 -13.13
C VAL A 381 8.88 -13.90 -13.47
N ASN A 382 8.12 -14.88 -13.00
CA ASN A 382 8.41 -16.29 -13.24
C ASN A 382 7.17 -17.15 -13.54
N ARG A 383 5.95 -16.62 -13.42
CA ARG A 383 4.74 -17.42 -13.62
C ARG A 383 3.58 -16.58 -14.14
N PHE A 384 2.82 -17.16 -15.05
CA PHE A 384 1.60 -16.58 -15.60
C PHE A 384 0.43 -17.54 -15.38
N VAL A 385 -0.75 -16.99 -15.06
CA VAL A 385 -1.99 -17.76 -15.00
C VAL A 385 -3.03 -17.07 -15.86
N ILE A 386 -3.64 -17.81 -16.78
CA ILE A 386 -4.71 -17.29 -17.63
C ILE A 386 -5.99 -18.05 -17.31
N LYS A 387 -7.05 -17.32 -16.94
CA LYS A 387 -8.41 -17.83 -16.86
C LYS A 387 -9.12 -17.60 -18.19
N HIS A 388 -9.43 -18.68 -18.88
CA HIS A 388 -10.07 -18.69 -20.19
C HIS A 388 -11.59 -18.63 -20.09
N ALA A 389 -12.27 -18.63 -21.24
CA ALA A 389 -13.70 -18.41 -21.34
C ALA A 389 -14.56 -19.27 -20.40
N SER A 390 -14.26 -20.57 -20.30
CA SER A 390 -15.05 -21.47 -19.46
C SER A 390 -14.83 -21.31 -17.96
N GLU A 391 -13.73 -20.69 -17.54
CA GLU A 391 -13.53 -20.35 -16.12
C GLU A 391 -14.53 -19.28 -15.68
N GLY A 392 -14.92 -18.38 -16.59
CA GLY A 392 -15.98 -17.40 -16.38
C GLY A 392 -17.39 -17.87 -16.74
N GLY A 393 -17.58 -19.18 -16.95
CA GLY A 393 -18.89 -19.80 -17.20
C GLY A 393 -19.30 -19.89 -18.68
N GLU A 394 -18.45 -19.53 -19.64
CA GLU A 394 -18.74 -19.76 -21.06
C GLU A 394 -18.45 -21.22 -21.49
N THR A 395 -18.79 -21.58 -22.74
CA THR A 395 -18.50 -22.93 -23.26
C THR A 395 -16.99 -23.21 -23.33
N VAL A 396 -16.59 -24.43 -22.98
CA VAL A 396 -15.19 -24.91 -23.10
C VAL A 396 -14.62 -24.78 -24.51
N SER A 397 -15.48 -24.79 -25.55
CA SER A 397 -15.05 -24.60 -26.93
C SER A 397 -14.52 -23.19 -27.22
N TYR A 398 -14.79 -22.22 -26.34
CA TYR A 398 -14.26 -20.85 -26.40
C TYR A 398 -12.97 -20.65 -25.61
N ASN A 399 -12.43 -21.69 -24.98
CA ASN A 399 -11.10 -21.60 -24.36
C ASN A 399 -10.04 -21.29 -25.41
N THR A 400 -9.10 -20.42 -25.05
CA THR A 400 -8.04 -19.96 -25.94
C THR A 400 -7.17 -21.13 -26.39
N LYS A 401 -7.15 -21.40 -27.70
CA LYS A 401 -6.45 -22.56 -28.26
C LYS A 401 -4.96 -22.35 -28.35
N ALA A 402 -4.51 -21.18 -28.76
CA ALA A 402 -3.09 -20.90 -28.92
C ALA A 402 -2.76 -19.44 -28.60
N TYR A 403 -1.65 -19.24 -27.92
CA TYR A 403 -1.16 -17.94 -27.53
C TYR A 403 0.36 -17.97 -27.27
N ASN A 404 0.94 -16.78 -27.17
CA ASN A 404 2.29 -16.60 -26.63
C ASN A 404 2.31 -15.43 -25.64
N ILE A 405 3.25 -15.47 -24.71
CA ILE A 405 3.48 -14.38 -23.75
C ILE A 405 4.88 -13.82 -24.00
N GLN A 406 4.94 -12.50 -24.10
CA GLN A 406 6.17 -11.74 -24.25
C GLN A 406 6.37 -10.82 -23.05
N VAL A 407 7.64 -10.55 -22.73
CA VAL A 407 8.02 -9.64 -21.65
C VAL A 407 8.98 -8.57 -22.16
N SER A 408 8.99 -7.42 -21.51
CA SER A 408 9.90 -6.31 -21.79
C SER A 408 10.16 -5.48 -20.53
N SER A 409 11.37 -4.95 -20.36
CA SER A 409 11.70 -3.97 -19.32
C SER A 409 11.39 -2.52 -19.74
N ASP A 410 11.42 -2.22 -21.04
CA ASP A 410 11.35 -0.85 -21.59
C ASP A 410 10.12 -0.60 -22.49
N GLY A 411 9.36 -1.65 -22.82
CA GLY A 411 8.16 -1.58 -23.65
C GLY A 411 8.43 -1.59 -25.15
N THR A 412 9.70 -1.65 -25.56
CA THR A 412 10.17 -1.61 -26.95
C THR A 412 10.88 -2.89 -27.38
N ALA A 413 11.76 -3.43 -26.54
CA ALA A 413 12.46 -4.69 -26.77
C ALA A 413 11.68 -5.83 -26.11
N TRP A 414 11.14 -6.74 -26.91
CA TRP A 414 10.27 -7.82 -26.44
C TRP A 414 10.93 -9.19 -26.63
N SER A 415 10.83 -10.05 -25.61
CA SER A 415 11.23 -11.46 -25.69
C SER A 415 10.04 -12.37 -25.43
N THR A 416 9.81 -13.35 -26.30
CA THR A 416 8.81 -14.40 -26.08
C THR A 416 9.30 -15.40 -25.04
N VAL A 417 8.53 -15.60 -23.97
CA VAL A 417 8.87 -16.49 -22.85
C VAL A 417 7.94 -17.69 -22.73
N VAL A 418 6.75 -17.62 -23.32
CA VAL A 418 5.76 -18.72 -23.35
C VAL A 418 5.21 -18.88 -24.76
N LYS A 419 5.00 -20.13 -25.19
CA LYS A 419 4.32 -20.47 -26.44
C LYS A 419 3.44 -21.70 -26.21
N VAL A 420 2.12 -21.52 -26.33
CA VAL A 420 1.12 -22.56 -26.11
C VAL A 420 0.30 -22.77 -27.38
N THR A 421 0.05 -24.04 -27.71
CA THR A 421 -0.77 -24.45 -28.85
C THR A 421 -1.67 -25.61 -28.45
N GLY A 422 -2.91 -25.62 -28.94
CA GLY A 422 -3.85 -26.71 -28.68
C GLY A 422 -4.41 -26.76 -27.25
N ASN A 423 -4.36 -25.66 -26.50
CA ASN A 423 -4.94 -25.60 -25.16
C ASN A 423 -6.46 -25.78 -25.21
N THR A 424 -6.99 -26.58 -24.29
CA THR A 424 -8.44 -26.78 -24.07
C THR A 424 -8.86 -26.50 -22.62
N ALA A 425 -7.92 -26.25 -21.71
CA ALA A 425 -8.19 -26.06 -20.29
C ALA A 425 -8.89 -24.71 -20.00
N SER A 426 -9.69 -24.68 -18.93
CA SER A 426 -10.31 -23.43 -18.43
C SER A 426 -9.27 -22.51 -17.78
N VAL A 427 -8.20 -23.06 -17.21
CA VAL A 427 -7.08 -22.34 -16.63
C VAL A 427 -5.78 -22.92 -17.15
N THR A 428 -4.84 -22.05 -17.54
CA THR A 428 -3.45 -22.42 -17.83
C THR A 428 -2.51 -21.79 -16.82
N VAL A 429 -1.44 -22.52 -16.49
CA VAL A 429 -0.37 -22.07 -15.59
C VAL A 429 0.95 -22.26 -16.33
N ASP A 430 1.57 -21.15 -16.72
CA ASP A 430 2.81 -21.15 -17.47
C ASP A 430 3.96 -20.67 -16.57
N SER A 431 4.86 -21.58 -16.19
CA SER A 431 6.03 -21.27 -15.36
C SER A 431 7.28 -21.10 -16.22
N ILE A 432 8.08 -20.09 -15.93
CA ILE A 432 9.32 -19.75 -16.64
C ILE A 432 10.47 -19.56 -15.65
N ALA A 433 11.71 -19.58 -16.16
CA ALA A 433 12.83 -19.07 -15.39
C ALA A 433 12.60 -17.58 -15.07
N SER A 434 12.99 -17.15 -13.86
CA SER A 434 12.81 -15.76 -13.43
C SER A 434 13.52 -14.78 -14.39
N VAL A 435 12.77 -13.78 -14.85
CA VAL A 435 13.20 -12.72 -15.78
C VAL A 435 12.74 -11.35 -15.26
N SER A 436 13.53 -10.31 -15.57
CA SER A 436 13.16 -8.93 -15.26
C SER A 436 12.19 -8.39 -16.32
N ALA A 437 11.02 -7.92 -15.88
CA ALA A 437 9.99 -7.40 -16.76
C ALA A 437 9.22 -6.25 -16.10
N ARG A 438 8.86 -5.24 -16.89
CA ARG A 438 7.87 -4.22 -16.54
C ARG A 438 6.59 -4.40 -17.35
N TYR A 439 6.71 -4.79 -18.61
CA TYR A 439 5.59 -4.96 -19.53
C TYR A 439 5.40 -6.43 -19.87
N ILE A 440 4.15 -6.88 -19.81
CA ILE A 440 3.76 -8.25 -20.17
C ILE A 440 2.78 -8.16 -21.33
N LYS A 441 2.98 -8.91 -22.41
CA LYS A 441 2.08 -8.94 -23.57
C LYS A 441 1.64 -10.36 -23.89
N LEU A 442 0.33 -10.59 -23.82
CA LEU A 442 -0.34 -11.80 -24.32
C LEU A 442 -0.73 -11.58 -25.78
N ASN A 443 -0.30 -12.47 -26.67
CA ASN A 443 -0.73 -12.50 -28.06
C ASN A 443 -1.56 -13.76 -28.31
N VAL A 444 -2.85 -13.61 -28.62
CA VAL A 444 -3.76 -14.73 -28.89
C VAL A 444 -3.72 -15.06 -30.38
N THR A 445 -3.03 -16.15 -30.71
CA THR A 445 -2.83 -16.58 -32.11
C THR A 445 -3.96 -17.48 -32.62
N THR A 446 -4.67 -18.18 -31.74
CA THR A 446 -5.90 -18.91 -32.09
C THR A 446 -6.89 -18.82 -30.94
N PRO A 447 -7.99 -18.04 -31.09
CA PRO A 447 -8.80 -17.63 -29.96
C PRO A 447 -9.75 -18.69 -29.41
N THR A 448 -10.18 -19.66 -30.23
CA THR A 448 -11.14 -20.69 -29.81
C THR A 448 -10.84 -22.04 -30.47
N GLN A 449 -11.57 -23.08 -30.07
CA GLN A 449 -11.54 -24.40 -30.71
C GLN A 449 -12.39 -24.47 -31.99
N THR A 450 -13.06 -23.36 -32.35
CA THR A 450 -14.10 -23.30 -33.39
C THR A 450 -13.77 -22.22 -34.42
N ALA A 451 -14.68 -21.96 -35.36
CA ALA A 451 -14.58 -20.80 -36.25
C ALA A 451 -14.84 -19.45 -35.54
N ASN A 452 -15.26 -19.45 -34.27
CA ASN A 452 -15.44 -18.23 -33.50
C ASN A 452 -14.10 -17.50 -33.32
N GLN A 453 -14.07 -16.23 -33.71
CA GLN A 453 -12.86 -15.41 -33.77
C GLN A 453 -12.65 -14.51 -32.54
N ALA A 454 -13.47 -14.61 -31.48
CA ALA A 454 -13.30 -13.76 -30.31
C ALA A 454 -12.29 -14.37 -29.32
N ALA A 455 -11.21 -13.64 -29.03
CA ALA A 455 -10.42 -13.90 -27.83
C ALA A 455 -11.21 -13.47 -26.61
N ARG A 456 -11.12 -14.24 -25.53
CA ARG A 456 -11.82 -14.01 -24.26
C ARG A 456 -10.88 -14.40 -23.13
N ILE A 457 -10.49 -13.43 -22.31
CA ILE A 457 -9.61 -13.65 -21.16
C ILE A 457 -10.30 -13.04 -19.95
N TYR A 458 -10.70 -13.90 -19.01
CA TYR A 458 -11.34 -13.47 -17.78
C TYR A 458 -10.30 -12.92 -16.79
N GLU A 459 -9.15 -13.57 -16.69
CA GLU A 459 -8.02 -13.08 -15.89
C GLU A 459 -6.69 -13.43 -16.53
N PHE A 460 -5.73 -12.53 -16.44
CA PHE A 460 -4.33 -12.69 -16.81
C PHE A 460 -3.44 -12.24 -15.66
N GLN A 461 -3.10 -13.21 -14.83
CA GLN A 461 -2.36 -13.00 -13.59
C GLN A 461 -0.87 -13.18 -13.84
N VAL A 462 -0.07 -12.32 -13.21
CA VAL A 462 1.39 -12.30 -13.34
C VAL A 462 1.99 -12.45 -11.96
N PHE A 463 2.90 -13.40 -11.79
CA PHE A 463 3.57 -13.66 -10.51
C PHE A 463 5.09 -13.62 -10.69
N GLY A 464 5.76 -13.14 -9.65
CA GLY A 464 7.21 -13.21 -9.49
C GLY A 464 7.60 -14.30 -8.49
N PRO A 465 8.90 -14.63 -8.37
CA PRO A 465 9.35 -15.40 -7.23
C PRO A 465 9.19 -14.58 -5.93
N SER A 466 8.98 -15.26 -4.80
CA SER A 466 8.85 -14.59 -3.50
C SER A 466 10.19 -14.07 -3.01
N ASN A 467 10.26 -12.78 -2.68
CA ASN A 467 11.47 -12.18 -2.12
C ASN A 467 11.66 -12.64 -0.66
N LEU A 468 12.63 -13.53 -0.45
CA LEU A 468 12.94 -14.11 0.86
C LEU A 468 13.48 -13.08 1.86
N ALA A 469 14.06 -11.98 1.36
CA ALA A 469 14.61 -10.89 2.16
C ALA A 469 13.58 -9.81 2.53
N PHE A 470 12.41 -9.77 1.88
CA PHE A 470 11.40 -8.74 2.13
C PHE A 470 11.00 -8.66 3.61
N ASN A 471 11.12 -7.47 4.20
CA ASN A 471 10.91 -7.16 5.62
C ASN A 471 11.72 -8.02 6.61
N LYS A 472 12.82 -8.62 6.16
CA LYS A 472 13.70 -9.39 7.06
C LYS A 472 14.61 -8.46 7.87
N PRO A 473 14.98 -8.86 9.10
CA PRO A 473 15.96 -8.13 9.89
C PRO A 473 17.26 -7.94 9.11
N ALA A 474 17.70 -6.68 9.02
CA ALA A 474 18.94 -6.31 8.36
C ALA A 474 19.80 -5.44 9.28
N THR A 475 21.12 -5.58 9.14
CA THR A 475 22.14 -4.81 9.87
C THR A 475 23.17 -4.29 8.87
N VAL A 476 23.80 -3.17 9.17
CA VAL A 476 24.74 -2.49 8.27
C VAL A 476 25.94 -1.98 9.06
N ASP A 477 27.03 -1.64 8.37
CA ASP A 477 28.20 -1.04 8.99
C ASP A 477 27.92 0.37 9.56
N SER A 478 27.21 1.20 8.79
CA SER A 478 26.90 2.59 9.10
C SER A 478 25.77 3.11 8.22
N THR A 479 25.25 4.29 8.56
CA THR A 479 24.26 5.00 7.76
C THR A 479 24.75 6.40 7.40
N CYS A 480 24.38 6.92 6.22
CA CYS A 480 24.71 8.29 5.82
C CYS A 480 23.90 9.35 6.59
N ASN A 481 22.69 9.00 7.03
CA ASN A 481 21.81 9.80 7.90
C ASN A 481 20.78 8.87 8.59
N ALA A 482 19.96 9.42 9.51
CA ALA A 482 19.04 8.63 10.32
C ALA A 482 17.95 7.88 9.52
N PRO A 483 17.34 8.45 8.46
CA PRO A 483 16.34 7.72 7.65
C PRO A 483 16.87 6.57 6.79
N GLN A 484 18.14 6.61 6.38
CA GLN A 484 18.74 5.67 5.40
C GLN A 484 19.29 4.38 6.06
N THR A 485 18.40 3.64 6.71
CA THR A 485 18.73 2.46 7.53
C THR A 485 18.83 1.17 6.73
N ALA A 486 19.29 0.09 7.37
CA ALA A 486 19.34 -1.25 6.78
C ALA A 486 17.97 -1.76 6.29
N ALA A 487 16.90 -1.43 7.02
CA ALA A 487 15.54 -1.85 6.69
C ALA A 487 15.06 -1.32 5.34
N ARG A 488 15.58 -0.17 4.90
CA ARG A 488 15.24 0.46 3.62
C ARG A 488 15.77 -0.26 2.39
N ALA A 489 16.69 -1.21 2.56
CA ALA A 489 17.19 -2.02 1.46
C ALA A 489 16.44 -3.36 1.35
N VAL A 490 15.41 -3.60 2.16
CA VAL A 490 14.63 -4.84 2.16
C VAL A 490 13.12 -4.56 2.31
N ASP A 491 12.69 -3.33 2.08
CA ASP A 491 11.28 -2.91 2.26
C ASP A 491 10.48 -2.91 0.95
N GLY A 492 11.10 -3.34 -0.15
CA GLY A 492 10.47 -3.44 -1.47
C GLY A 492 10.17 -2.09 -2.12
N SER A 493 10.66 -0.99 -1.57
CA SER A 493 10.44 0.36 -2.07
C SER A 493 11.72 0.94 -2.66
N VAL A 494 11.61 1.56 -3.85
CA VAL A 494 12.70 2.38 -4.42
C VAL A 494 12.35 3.87 -4.48
N ILE A 495 11.18 4.25 -3.98
CA ILE A 495 10.68 5.63 -4.04
C ILE A 495 10.98 6.38 -2.75
N ASN A 496 10.85 7.71 -2.78
CA ASN A 496 10.97 8.59 -1.60
C ASN A 496 12.28 8.39 -0.81
N ASP A 497 13.40 8.21 -1.52
CA ASP A 497 14.72 8.01 -0.90
C ASP A 497 14.83 6.75 -0.01
N SER A 498 14.00 5.73 -0.26
CA SER A 498 14.09 4.45 0.46
C SER A 498 15.35 3.68 0.07
N LYS A 499 16.46 3.97 0.75
CA LYS A 499 17.73 3.28 0.54
C LYS A 499 18.52 3.11 1.84
N TRP A 500 19.33 2.08 1.89
CA TRP A 500 20.50 2.07 2.75
C TRP A 500 21.63 2.87 2.10
N CYS A 501 22.35 3.67 2.90
CA CYS A 501 23.53 4.41 2.44
C CYS A 501 24.67 4.31 3.44
N SER A 502 25.92 4.10 2.98
CA SER A 502 27.13 4.13 3.82
C SER A 502 28.29 4.83 3.15
N LYS A 503 28.99 5.70 3.89
CA LYS A 503 30.26 6.36 3.48
C LYS A 503 31.50 5.73 4.10
N SER A 504 31.35 4.69 4.92
CA SER A 504 32.46 3.97 5.56
C SER A 504 33.47 3.45 4.54
N SER A 505 34.71 3.24 4.94
CA SER A 505 35.70 2.54 4.10
C SER A 505 35.38 1.05 3.93
N ASN A 506 34.70 0.45 4.91
CA ASN A 506 34.25 -0.94 4.91
C ASN A 506 32.72 -1.01 4.92
N ARG A 507 32.12 -1.06 3.73
CA ARG A 507 30.68 -0.92 3.52
C ARG A 507 30.04 -2.30 3.40
N TRP A 508 29.15 -2.65 4.32
CA TRP A 508 28.45 -3.92 4.27
C TRP A 508 27.02 -3.84 4.78
N LEU A 509 26.18 -4.72 4.22
CA LEU A 509 24.81 -4.96 4.64
C LEU A 509 24.62 -6.47 4.84
N LYS A 510 24.03 -6.86 5.97
CA LYS A 510 23.74 -8.25 6.33
C LYS A 510 22.24 -8.45 6.60
N ILE A 511 21.63 -9.43 5.95
CA ILE A 511 20.23 -9.84 6.10
C ILE A 511 20.18 -11.18 6.85
N ASP A 512 19.29 -11.31 7.84
CA ASP A 512 18.92 -12.59 8.46
C ASP A 512 17.55 -13.06 7.94
N LEU A 513 17.53 -14.14 7.16
CA LEU A 513 16.30 -14.73 6.61
C LEU A 513 15.42 -15.39 7.68
N GLY A 514 15.90 -15.51 8.93
CA GLY A 514 15.22 -16.08 10.09
C GLY A 514 15.40 -17.59 10.25
N SER A 515 15.57 -18.29 9.12
CA SER A 515 15.83 -19.73 9.04
C SER A 515 16.70 -20.04 7.83
N VAL A 516 17.27 -21.25 7.78
CA VAL A 516 18.02 -21.71 6.61
C VAL A 516 17.05 -21.94 5.45
N LYS A 517 17.31 -21.31 4.31
CA LYS A 517 16.52 -21.41 3.07
C LYS A 517 17.41 -21.81 1.90
N GLN A 518 16.79 -22.35 0.85
CA GLN A 518 17.43 -22.53 -0.44
C GLN A 518 17.42 -21.20 -1.21
N VAL A 519 18.58 -20.76 -1.68
CA VAL A 519 18.79 -19.50 -2.38
C VAL A 519 19.51 -19.76 -3.70
N ASN A 520 19.08 -19.12 -4.78
CA ASN A 520 19.69 -19.28 -6.11
C ASN A 520 19.81 -17.98 -6.92
N GLN A 521 19.30 -16.86 -6.42
CA GLN A 521 19.33 -15.59 -7.15
C GLN A 521 19.32 -14.42 -6.17
N PHE A 522 20.10 -13.40 -6.53
CA PHE A 522 20.16 -12.11 -5.85
C PHE A 522 19.83 -11.00 -6.85
N VAL A 523 19.08 -10.00 -6.41
CA VAL A 523 18.80 -8.81 -7.22
C VAL A 523 19.09 -7.57 -6.40
N ILE A 524 19.87 -6.65 -6.95
CA ILE A 524 20.18 -5.38 -6.30
C ILE A 524 19.63 -4.24 -7.16
N LYS A 525 18.84 -3.36 -6.53
CA LYS A 525 18.41 -2.09 -7.11
C LYS A 525 19.35 -0.99 -6.62
N HIS A 526 20.11 -0.44 -7.55
CA HIS A 526 21.13 0.57 -7.31
C HIS A 526 20.55 1.98 -7.38
N ALA A 527 21.42 2.99 -7.26
CA ALA A 527 21.06 4.39 -7.14
C ALA A 527 20.08 4.89 -8.23
N SER A 528 20.28 4.49 -9.49
CA SER A 528 19.42 4.97 -10.58
C SER A 528 17.99 4.45 -10.52
N GLU A 529 17.74 3.30 -9.90
CA GLU A 529 16.37 2.80 -9.70
C GLU A 529 15.58 3.65 -8.71
N GLY A 530 16.28 4.32 -7.81
CA GLY A 530 15.70 5.32 -6.92
C GLY A 530 15.63 6.73 -7.49
N GLY A 531 15.96 6.91 -8.78
CA GLY A 531 15.95 8.20 -9.47
C GLY A 531 17.23 9.02 -9.33
N GLU A 532 18.30 8.49 -8.73
CA GLU A 532 19.61 9.15 -8.74
C GLU A 532 20.34 8.95 -10.08
N THR A 533 21.47 9.62 -10.27
CA THR A 533 22.30 9.43 -11.47
C THR A 533 22.89 8.02 -11.54
N ALA A 534 22.91 7.41 -12.73
CA ALA A 534 23.54 6.11 -12.97
C ALA A 534 25.04 6.07 -12.63
N ALA A 535 25.71 7.22 -12.58
CA ALA A 535 27.09 7.32 -12.10
C ALA A 535 27.26 6.89 -10.63
N TYR A 536 26.17 6.88 -9.85
CA TYR A 536 26.13 6.41 -8.47
C TYR A 536 25.73 4.94 -8.33
N ASN A 537 25.51 4.21 -9.43
CA ASN A 537 25.31 2.76 -9.36
C ASN A 537 26.55 2.07 -8.80
N THR A 538 26.31 1.06 -7.94
CA THR A 538 27.39 0.33 -7.28
C THR A 538 28.26 -0.35 -8.31
N LYS A 539 29.56 -0.03 -8.31
CA LYS A 539 30.50 -0.51 -9.31
C LYS A 539 30.99 -1.91 -9.03
N ALA A 540 31.38 -2.17 -7.78
CA ALA A 540 31.94 -3.46 -7.39
C ALA A 540 31.43 -3.90 -6.02
N TYR A 541 31.10 -5.18 -5.93
CA TYR A 541 30.57 -5.80 -4.71
C TYR A 541 30.77 -7.31 -4.72
N LYS A 542 30.68 -7.91 -3.53
CA LYS A 542 30.59 -9.35 -3.31
C LYS A 542 29.33 -9.69 -2.54
N ILE A 543 28.77 -10.86 -2.82
CA ILE A 543 27.70 -11.45 -1.99
C ILE A 543 28.24 -12.71 -1.34
N LEU A 544 28.09 -12.78 -0.03
CA LEU A 544 28.47 -13.92 0.79
C LEU A 544 27.23 -14.50 1.48
N VAL A 545 27.26 -15.81 1.71
CA VAL A 545 26.19 -16.54 2.40
C VAL A 545 26.73 -17.33 3.59
N SER A 546 25.88 -17.54 4.58
CA SER A 546 26.17 -18.35 5.77
C SER A 546 24.91 -19.00 6.33
N THR A 547 25.03 -20.18 6.93
CA THR A 547 23.95 -20.83 7.69
C THR A 547 24.00 -20.51 9.18
N ASP A 548 25.15 -20.10 9.71
CA ASP A 548 25.41 -19.91 11.14
C ASP A 548 25.79 -18.46 11.52
N GLY A 549 26.05 -17.59 10.53
CA GLY A 549 26.40 -16.18 10.71
C GLY A 549 27.88 -15.93 11.04
N THR A 550 28.68 -16.99 11.10
CA THR A 550 30.11 -16.97 11.46
C THR A 550 30.99 -17.46 10.32
N ASN A 551 30.60 -18.53 9.63
CA ASN A 551 31.30 -19.11 8.50
C ASN A 551 30.68 -18.61 7.19
N TRP A 552 31.46 -17.88 6.39
CA TRP A 552 30.95 -17.19 5.20
C TRP A 552 31.58 -17.73 3.93
N THR A 553 30.75 -17.97 2.91
CA THR A 553 31.18 -18.36 1.56
C THR A 553 30.80 -17.27 0.57
N SER A 554 31.76 -16.79 -0.23
CA SER A 554 31.50 -15.84 -1.31
C SER A 554 30.87 -16.58 -2.50
N VAL A 555 29.71 -16.14 -2.96
CA VAL A 555 28.96 -16.75 -4.07
C VAL A 555 28.82 -15.83 -5.29
N VAL A 556 29.02 -14.52 -5.11
CA VAL A 556 29.03 -13.52 -6.20
C VAL A 556 30.23 -12.61 -6.05
N ASN A 557 30.84 -12.22 -7.17
CA ASN A 557 31.92 -11.23 -7.24
C ASN A 557 31.77 -10.38 -8.52
N VAL A 558 31.33 -9.14 -8.36
CA VAL A 558 31.11 -8.19 -9.45
C VAL A 558 32.08 -7.02 -9.32
N THR A 559 32.71 -6.60 -10.42
CA THR A 559 33.79 -5.60 -10.40
C THR A 559 33.52 -4.32 -11.20
N ASN A 560 32.60 -4.35 -12.16
CA ASN A 560 32.34 -3.23 -13.07
C ASN A 560 30.86 -3.10 -13.46
N ASN A 561 29.95 -3.23 -12.49
CA ASN A 561 28.54 -2.99 -12.74
C ASN A 561 28.28 -1.51 -13.06
N THR A 562 27.49 -1.25 -14.10
CA THR A 562 26.96 0.07 -14.46
C THR A 562 25.43 0.11 -14.44
N SER A 563 24.79 -1.04 -14.36
CA SER A 563 23.33 -1.18 -14.44
C SER A 563 22.64 -0.68 -13.18
N GLY A 564 21.44 -0.14 -13.35
CA GLY A 564 20.55 0.22 -12.24
C GLY A 564 20.03 -1.00 -11.48
N ILE A 565 19.85 -2.12 -12.18
CA ILE A 565 19.50 -3.41 -11.60
C ILE A 565 20.59 -4.42 -11.95
N SER A 566 21.10 -5.12 -10.95
CA SER A 566 21.89 -6.33 -11.17
C SER A 566 21.08 -7.57 -10.81
N VAL A 567 21.29 -8.65 -11.57
CA VAL A 567 20.66 -9.96 -11.33
C VAL A 567 21.75 -11.02 -11.33
N ASP A 568 22.09 -11.50 -10.14
CA ASP A 568 23.16 -12.46 -9.92
C ASP A 568 22.56 -13.84 -9.64
N LYS A 569 22.60 -14.74 -10.64
CA LYS A 569 22.15 -16.14 -10.50
C LYS A 569 23.30 -17.01 -10.01
N VAL A 570 23.03 -17.86 -9.03
CA VAL A 570 23.99 -18.81 -8.45
C VAL A 570 23.41 -20.23 -8.46
N THR A 571 24.28 -21.23 -8.35
CA THR A 571 23.81 -22.59 -8.01
C THR A 571 23.08 -22.55 -6.67
N VAL A 572 22.07 -23.40 -6.50
CA VAL A 572 21.30 -23.44 -5.25
C VAL A 572 22.22 -23.65 -4.04
N VAL A 573 22.11 -22.78 -3.04
CA VAL A 573 22.86 -22.85 -1.77
C VAL A 573 21.93 -22.72 -0.57
N SER A 574 22.25 -23.42 0.51
CA SER A 574 21.59 -23.24 1.81
C SER A 574 22.14 -22.00 2.52
N ALA A 575 21.28 -21.04 2.86
CA ALA A 575 21.68 -19.83 3.55
C ALA A 575 20.61 -19.37 4.55
N ARG A 576 21.06 -18.87 5.71
CA ARG A 576 20.24 -18.08 6.65
C ARG A 576 20.64 -16.61 6.58
N TYR A 577 21.93 -16.34 6.50
CA TYR A 577 22.47 -14.99 6.47
C TYR A 577 23.05 -14.66 5.10
N ILE A 578 22.72 -13.49 4.58
CA ILE A 578 23.22 -12.94 3.32
C ILE A 578 23.99 -11.66 3.63
N LYS A 579 25.20 -11.51 3.09
CA LYS A 579 26.04 -10.32 3.29
C LYS A 579 26.46 -9.74 1.95
N LEU A 580 26.15 -8.46 1.74
CA LEU A 580 26.64 -7.64 0.65
C LEU A 580 27.85 -6.84 1.13
N ASP A 581 29.00 -7.05 0.50
CA ASP A 581 30.23 -6.27 0.74
C ASP A 581 30.48 -5.36 -0.47
N VAL A 582 30.31 -4.05 -0.30
CA VAL A 582 30.51 -3.06 -1.38
C VAL A 582 31.96 -2.61 -1.42
N THR A 583 32.70 -3.10 -2.41
CA THR A 583 34.13 -2.84 -2.57
C THR A 583 34.42 -1.57 -3.37
N THR A 584 33.53 -1.17 -4.28
CA THR A 584 33.63 0.13 -4.97
C THR A 584 32.22 0.72 -5.14
N PRO A 585 31.89 1.81 -4.42
CA PRO A 585 30.50 2.23 -4.26
C PRO A 585 29.91 2.96 -5.47
N THR A 586 30.71 3.63 -6.30
CA THR A 586 30.22 4.39 -7.45
C THR A 586 31.19 4.34 -8.63
N GLN A 587 30.78 4.87 -9.78
CA GLN A 587 31.66 5.08 -10.94
C GLN A 587 32.58 6.30 -10.80
N THR A 588 32.46 7.03 -9.69
CA THR A 588 33.08 8.35 -9.46
C THR A 588 33.90 8.34 -8.18
N ALA A 589 34.47 9.49 -7.81
CA ALA A 589 35.12 9.67 -6.50
C ALA A 589 34.11 9.68 -5.32
N ASN A 590 32.79 9.67 -5.58
CA ASN A 590 31.79 9.61 -4.52
C ASN A 590 31.90 8.28 -3.75
N ALA A 591 32.17 8.39 -2.45
CA ALA A 591 32.45 7.25 -1.57
C ALA A 591 31.20 6.62 -0.94
N ALA A 592 29.98 7.04 -1.30
CA ALA A 592 28.76 6.51 -0.68
C ALA A 592 28.20 5.31 -1.45
N ALA A 593 28.09 4.16 -0.78
CA ALA A 593 27.25 3.06 -1.26
C ALA A 593 25.78 3.45 -1.08
N ARG A 594 24.93 3.04 -2.02
CA ARG A 594 23.49 3.31 -2.03
C ARG A 594 22.77 2.07 -2.57
N ILE A 595 22.00 1.42 -1.72
CA ILE A 595 21.23 0.23 -2.09
C ILE A 595 19.78 0.53 -1.80
N TYR A 596 18.99 0.65 -2.86
CA TYR A 596 17.55 0.91 -2.76
C TYR A 596 16.78 -0.37 -2.46
N GLU A 597 17.23 -1.52 -2.95
CA GLU A 597 16.66 -2.82 -2.57
C GLU A 597 17.69 -3.93 -2.79
N PHE A 598 17.68 -4.93 -1.91
CA PHE A 598 18.46 -6.15 -1.99
C PHE A 598 17.55 -7.37 -1.81
N GLU A 599 17.12 -7.92 -2.94
CA GLU A 599 16.17 -9.03 -3.02
C GLU A 599 16.92 -10.37 -3.06
N VAL A 600 16.36 -11.37 -2.40
CA VAL A 600 16.93 -12.73 -2.32
C VAL A 600 15.85 -13.72 -2.74
N TYR A 601 16.16 -14.61 -3.67
CA TYR A 601 15.21 -15.56 -4.24
C TYR A 601 15.72 -17.00 -4.14
N GLY A 602 14.77 -17.92 -3.97
CA GLY A 602 14.99 -19.36 -3.99
C GLY A 602 14.57 -20.00 -5.32
N PRO A 603 14.94 -21.29 -5.54
CA PRO A 603 14.42 -22.04 -6.67
C PRO A 603 12.89 -22.20 -6.58
N PRO A 604 12.19 -22.38 -7.72
CA PRO A 604 10.78 -22.80 -7.69
C PRO A 604 10.64 -24.09 -6.87
N ASN A 605 9.55 -24.19 -6.09
CA ASN A 605 9.20 -25.41 -5.37
C ASN A 605 8.71 -26.53 -6.30
#